data_AF-D7J9N7-F1
#
_entry.id   AF-D7J9N7-F1
#
_cell.length_a   1.000
_cell.length_b   1.000
_cell.length_c   1.000
_cell.angle_alpha   90.00
_cell.angle_beta   90.00
_cell.angle_gamma   90.00
#
_symmetry.space_group_name_H-M   'P 1'
#
loop_
_entity.id
_entity.type
_entity.pdbx_description
1 polymer ?
#
loop_
_entity_poly.entity_id
_entity_poly.type
_entity_poly.pdbx_seq_one_letter_code
_entity_poly.pdbx_strand_id
1 'polypeptide(L)' 'MKLNRTDYVLESASDGGYYAWLTVNMHCNAYGESPEEAIQNLQNIMNGMIDEMYMVEEFI' A
#
# COMPACT_ATOMS: atom_id res chain seq x y z
N MET A 1 4.45 3.74 -8.74
CA MET A 1 5.10 2.41 -8.73
C MET A 1 4.04 1.30 -8.73
N LYS A 2 4.35 0.10 -9.24
CA LYS A 2 3.47 -1.09 -9.18
C LYS A 2 4.05 -2.10 -8.18
N LEU A 3 3.21 -2.64 -7.29
CA LEU A 3 3.59 -3.66 -6.32
C LEU A 3 3.72 -5.04 -6.97
N ASN A 4 4.79 -5.76 -6.66
CA ASN A 4 4.92 -7.18 -6.96
C ASN A 4 4.40 -8.01 -5.79
N ARG A 5 4.04 -9.27 -6.06
CA ARG A 5 3.50 -10.18 -5.04
C ARG A 5 4.45 -10.46 -3.87
N THR A 6 5.76 -10.25 -4.06
CA THR A 6 6.78 -10.39 -3.01
C THR A 6 6.89 -9.17 -2.10
N ASP A 7 6.32 -8.05 -2.51
CA ASP A 7 6.52 -6.75 -1.85
C ASP A 7 5.50 -6.54 -0.71
N TYR A 8 4.41 -7.31 -0.70
CA TYR A 8 3.35 -7.21 0.28
C TYR A 8 2.91 -8.57 0.82
N VAL A 9 2.35 -8.55 2.02
CA VAL A 9 1.53 -9.61 2.60
C VAL A 9 0.07 -9.22 2.39
N LEU A 10 -0.78 -10.22 2.13
CA LEU A 10 -2.23 -10.05 2.03
C LEU A 10 -2.90 -11.08 2.96
N GLU A 11 -3.72 -10.61 3.87
CA GLU A 11 -4.47 -11.46 4.80
C GLU A 11 -5.97 -11.12 4.77
N SER A 12 -6.80 -12.16 4.89
CA SER A 12 -8.25 -12.01 5.04
C SER A 12 -8.61 -11.60 6.46
N ALA A 13 -9.50 -10.63 6.60
CA ALA A 13 -10.08 -10.21 7.87
C ALA A 13 -11.37 -10.98 8.19
N SER A 14 -11.74 -11.02 9.47
CA SER A 14 -12.93 -11.75 9.95
C SER A 14 -14.26 -11.15 9.49
N ASP A 15 -14.25 -9.90 9.04
CA ASP A 15 -15.40 -9.16 8.50
C ASP A 15 -15.62 -9.42 7.00
N GLY A 16 -14.76 -10.24 6.36
CA GLY A 16 -14.84 -10.58 4.95
C GLY A 16 -13.99 -9.70 4.03
N GLY A 17 -13.32 -8.67 4.57
CA GLY A 17 -12.36 -7.87 3.81
C GLY A 17 -10.93 -8.42 3.87
N TYR A 18 -10.00 -7.58 3.42
CA TYR A 18 -8.58 -7.92 3.29
C TYR A 18 -7.69 -6.78 3.76
N TYR A 19 -6.61 -7.14 4.46
CA TYR A 19 -5.52 -6.24 4.77
C TYR A 19 -4.31 -6.57 3.91
N ALA A 20 -3.69 -5.56 3.32
CA ALA A 20 -2.42 -5.67 2.63
C ALA A 20 -1.38 -4.79 3.32
N TRP A 21 -0.14 -5.25 3.52
CA TRP A 21 0.96 -4.43 4.04
C TRP A 21 2.30 -4.79 3.44
N LEU A 22 3.24 -3.84 3.44
CA LEU A 22 4.58 -4.11 2.93
C LEU A 22 5.34 -5.12 3.79
N THR A 23 6.02 -6.05 3.14
CA THR A 23 6.88 -7.03 3.84
C THR A 23 7.99 -6.36 4.64
N VAL A 24 8.46 -5.20 4.16
CA VAL A 24 9.52 -4.40 4.78
C VAL A 24 8.99 -3.36 5.78
N ASN A 25 7.68 -3.10 5.81
CA ASN A 25 7.07 -2.12 6.71
C ASN A 25 5.58 -2.40 6.93
N MET A 26 5.25 -3.07 8.04
CA MET A 26 3.87 -3.39 8.40
C MET A 26 3.00 -2.17 8.73
N HIS A 27 3.60 -1.01 9.06
CA HIS A 27 2.82 0.21 9.31
C HIS A 27 2.26 0.78 8.01
N CYS A 28 2.88 0.47 6.86
CA CYS A 28 2.31 0.74 5.55
C CYS A 28 1.33 -0.39 5.21
N ASN A 29 0.08 -0.21 5.63
CA ASN A 29 -1.01 -1.14 5.39
C ASN A 29 -2.24 -0.45 4.80
N ALA A 30 -3.08 -1.23 4.14
CA ALA A 30 -4.37 -0.79 3.62
C ALA A 30 -5.40 -1.90 3.74
N TYR A 31 -6.66 -1.50 3.93
CA TYR A 31 -7.81 -2.38 3.89
C TYR A 31 -8.53 -2.27 2.54
N GLY A 32 -9.21 -3.34 2.13
CA GLY A 32 -10.16 -3.34 1.01
C GLY A 32 -11.21 -4.44 1.17
N GLU A 33 -12.36 -4.27 0.53
CA GLU A 33 -13.43 -5.28 0.52
C GLU A 33 -13.08 -6.47 -0.37
N SER A 34 -12.08 -6.32 -1.25
CA SER A 34 -11.51 -7.38 -2.09
C SER A 34 -9.98 -7.41 -2.01
N PRO A 35 -9.33 -8.53 -2.38
CA PRO A 35 -7.87 -8.61 -2.51
C PRO A 35 -7.30 -7.51 -3.39
N GLU A 36 -7.93 -7.28 -4.54
CA GLU A 36 -7.51 -6.30 -5.54
C GLU A 36 -7.59 -4.88 -4.99
N GLU A 37 -8.67 -4.57 -4.27
CA GLU A 37 -8.86 -3.27 -3.65
C GLU A 37 -7.82 -3.01 -2.55
N ALA A 38 -7.55 -3.98 -1.68
CA ALA A 38 -6.55 -3.84 -0.63
C ALA A 38 -5.15 -3.56 -1.20
N ILE A 39 -4.77 -4.28 -2.27
CA ILE A 39 -3.50 -4.06 -2.98
C ILE A 39 -3.46 -2.69 -3.66
N GLN A 40 -4.55 -2.29 -4.32
CA GLN A 40 -4.62 -0.99 -4.98
C GLN A 40 -4.53 0.16 -3.98
N ASN A 41 -5.20 0.05 -2.84
CA ASN A 41 -5.15 1.02 -1.77
C ASN A 41 -3.73 1.13 -1.19
N LEU A 42 -3.05 0.00 -0.97
CA LEU A 42 -1.65 -0.01 -0.53
C LEU A 42 -0.72 0.67 -1.54
N GLN A 43 -0.93 0.40 -2.84
CA GLN A 43 -0.17 1.04 -3.91
C GLN A 43 -0.40 2.56 -3.97
N ASN A 44 -1.62 3.01 -3.71
CA ASN A 44 -1.95 4.45 -3.65
C ASN A 44 -1.22 5.14 -2.49
N ILE A 45 -1.15 4.51 -1.32
CA ILE A 45 -0.40 5.03 -0.17
C ILE A 45 1.08 5.17 -0.53
N MET A 46 1.69 4.16 -1.18
CA MET A 46 3.08 4.24 -1.62
C MET A 46 3.32 5.35 -2.64
N ASN A 47 2.44 5.50 -3.62
CA ASN A 47 2.56 6.56 -4.61
C ASN A 47 2.49 7.94 -3.94
N GLY A 48 1.58 8.13 -2.97
CA GLY A 48 1.48 9.37 -2.20
C GLY A 48 2.77 9.69 -1.43
N MET A 49 3.40 8.70 -0.78
CA MET A 49 4.68 8.91 -0.10
C MET A 49 5.82 9.31 -1.06
N ILE A 50 5.83 8.73 -2.26
CA ILE A 50 6.81 9.05 -3.29
C ILE A 50 6.57 10.47 -3.82
N ASP A 51 5.32 10.80 -4.12
CA ASP A 51 4.95 12.12 -4.62
C ASP A 51 5.28 13.20 -3.58
N GLU A 52 4.99 12.98 -2.29
CA GLU A 52 5.39 13.88 -1.20
C GLU A 52 6.91 14.08 -1.12
N MET A 53 7.70 13.01 -1.33
CA MET A 53 9.17 13.12 -1.35
C MET A 53 9.66 13.98 -2.51
N TYR A 54 9.06 13.86 -3.70
CA TYR A 54 9.44 14.66 -4.87
C TYR A 54 8.94 16.11 -4.83
N MET A 55 7.79 16.39 -4.22
CA MET A 55 7.29 17.76 -4.03
C MET A 55 8.15 18.59 -3.06
N VAL A 56 9.00 17.96 -2.25
CA VAL A 56 9.97 18.64 -1.37
C VAL A 56 11.24 19.02 -2.14
N GLU A 57 11.56 18.36 -3.26
CA GLU A 57 12.78 18.63 -4.04
C GLU A 57 12.66 19.82 -5.01
N GLU A 58 11.45 20.32 -5.32
CA GLU A 58 11.25 21.46 -6.24
C GLU A 58 11.42 22.86 -5.62
N PHE A 59 11.86 22.96 -4.35
CA PHE A 59 12.03 24.24 -3.64
C PHE A 59 13.50 24.64 -3.36
N ILE A 60 14.49 24.04 -4.04
CA ILE A 60 15.93 24.37 -3.86
C ILE A 60 16.52 25.09 -5.07
#